data_AF-A0AAX4IYX0-F1
#
_entry.id   AF-A0AAX4IYX0-F1
#
_cell.length_a   1.000
_cell.length_b   1.000
_cell.length_c   1.000
_cell.angle_alpha   90.00
_cell.angle_beta   90.00
_cell.angle_gamma   90.00
#
_symmetry.space_group_name_H-M   'P 1'
#
loop_
_entity.id
_entity.type
_entity.pdbx_description
1 polymer ?
#
loop_
_entity_poly.entity_id
_entity_poly.type
_entity_poly.pdbx_seq_one_letter_code
_entity_poly.pdbx_strand_id
1 'polypeptide(L)'
;MDIRLLKSADLPLIQHANLENLPENYFLKYYLYHALSWPQLSYVAVDVSRPKRTPYDYPKIVGYVLAKMEEEPADGIAHGHITSLSVMRTHRRLGIAEKLMRQSQLAMVETFGAQYVSLHVRVSNQAAIHLYRDTLGFKTEKTESKYYADGEDAFCMKLDLGYIREQVQDERDREEEKDGEPVDEGEAVGDVGRDPSATAAADKKRKVKVGRGLGVGELVEKNESKN
;
A
#
# COMPACT_ATOMS: atom_id res chain seq x y z
N MET A 1 -10.31 1.61 19.20
CA MET A 1 -9.02 2.06 18.65
C MET A 1 -9.23 2.34 17.18
N ASP A 2 -8.92 3.55 16.76
CA ASP A 2 -8.99 3.98 15.37
C ASP A 2 -7.75 3.47 14.62
N ILE A 3 -7.91 3.00 13.39
CA ILE A 3 -6.80 2.58 12.53
C ILE A 3 -6.79 3.51 11.34
N ARG A 4 -5.67 4.18 11.13
CA ARG A 4 -5.50 5.16 10.05
C ARG A 4 -4.08 5.16 9.53
N LEU A 5 -3.91 5.77 8.36
CA LEU A 5 -2.60 5.98 7.77
C LEU A 5 -1.70 6.81 8.71
N LEU A 6 -0.41 6.48 8.71
CA LEU A 6 0.64 7.21 9.40
C LEU A 6 0.71 8.65 8.87
N LYS A 7 0.86 9.62 9.77
CA LYS A 7 1.18 11.01 9.42
C LYS A 7 2.59 11.35 9.91
N SER A 8 3.27 12.27 9.23
CA SER A 8 4.62 12.71 9.65
C SER A 8 4.65 13.29 11.08
N ALA A 9 3.54 13.87 11.53
CA ALA A 9 3.39 14.34 12.91
C ALA A 9 3.34 13.21 13.96
N ASP A 10 3.04 11.97 13.56
CA ASP A 10 2.99 10.82 14.47
C ASP A 10 4.39 10.24 14.76
N LEU A 11 5.41 10.58 13.95
CA LEU A 11 6.73 9.93 14.00
C LEU A 11 7.41 9.94 15.38
N PRO A 12 7.42 11.05 16.15
CA PRO A 12 8.01 11.03 17.49
C PRO A 12 7.31 10.03 18.44
N LEU A 13 6.00 9.86 18.29
CA LEU A 13 5.20 8.97 19.13
C LEU A 13 5.32 7.51 18.70
N ILE A 14 5.51 7.25 17.41
CA ILE A 14 5.84 5.93 16.88
C ILE A 14 7.22 5.52 17.37
N GLN A 15 8.21 6.41 17.31
CA GLN A 15 9.55 6.16 17.85
C GLN A 15 9.49 5.87 19.36
N HIS A 16 8.71 6.63 20.11
CA HIS A 16 8.47 6.33 21.53
C HIS A 16 7.83 4.95 21.74
N ALA A 17 6.83 4.58 20.92
CA ALA A 17 6.21 3.27 20.99
C ALA A 17 7.18 2.14 20.65
N ASN A 18 8.09 2.34 19.71
CA ASN A 18 9.17 1.40 19.40
C ASN A 18 10.09 1.19 20.60
N LEU A 19 10.59 2.30 21.19
CA LEU A 19 11.45 2.28 22.38
C LEU A 19 10.83 1.54 23.57
N GLU A 20 9.52 1.65 23.78
CA GLU A 20 8.83 0.96 24.86
C GLU A 20 8.59 -0.54 24.61
N ASN A 21 8.52 -0.97 23.35
CA ASN A 21 8.06 -2.31 23.00
C ASN A 21 9.12 -3.23 22.40
N LEU A 22 10.18 -2.68 21.80
CA LEU A 22 11.14 -3.43 20.99
C LEU A 22 12.60 -3.06 21.36
N PRO A 23 13.51 -4.05 21.39
CA PRO A 23 14.94 -3.80 21.54
C PRO A 23 15.58 -3.23 20.26
N GLU A 24 15.01 -3.52 19.09
CA GLU A 24 15.46 -2.98 17.80
C GLU A 24 14.93 -1.54 17.59
N ASN A 25 15.84 -0.58 17.74
CA ASN A 25 15.54 0.85 17.71
C ASN A 25 16.23 1.59 16.57
N TYR A 26 15.62 2.68 16.11
CA TYR A 26 16.09 3.45 14.97
C TYR A 26 16.11 4.96 15.25
N PHE A 27 17.00 5.68 14.55
CA PHE A 27 16.97 7.14 14.52
C PHE A 27 15.69 7.65 13.85
N LEU A 28 15.19 8.82 14.27
CA LEU A 28 14.00 9.45 13.69
C LEU A 28 14.11 9.64 12.17
N LYS A 29 15.32 9.89 11.66
CA LYS A 29 15.62 9.97 10.22
C LYS A 29 15.18 8.73 9.45
N TYR A 30 15.29 7.53 10.05
CA TYR A 30 14.89 6.28 9.39
C TYR A 30 13.36 6.16 9.27
N TYR A 31 12.62 6.62 10.29
CA TYR A 31 11.17 6.73 10.21
C TYR A 31 10.72 7.74 9.15
N LEU A 32 11.42 8.87 9.06
CA LEU A 32 11.14 9.90 8.06
C LEU A 32 11.37 9.36 6.64
N TYR A 33 12.43 8.58 6.42
CA TYR A 33 12.68 7.91 5.15
C TYR A 33 11.49 7.02 4.74
N HIS A 34 10.97 6.17 5.63
CA HIS A 34 9.80 5.34 5.33
C HIS A 34 8.55 6.18 5.00
N ALA A 35 8.28 7.20 5.82
CA ALA A 35 7.11 8.05 5.67
C ALA A 35 7.12 8.88 4.37
N LEU A 36 8.30 9.19 3.83
CA LEU A 36 8.45 9.95 2.60
C LEU A 36 8.58 9.06 1.36
N SER A 37 9.23 7.90 1.46
CA SER A 37 9.39 6.97 0.34
C SER A 37 8.12 6.18 0.05
N TRP A 38 7.42 5.70 1.09
CA TRP A 38 6.20 4.88 0.96
C TRP A 38 5.09 5.33 1.90
N PRO A 39 4.54 6.56 1.71
CA PRO A 39 3.56 7.13 2.62
C PRO A 39 2.28 6.31 2.77
N GLN A 40 1.94 5.46 1.80
CA GLN A 40 0.72 4.64 1.78
C GLN A 40 0.82 3.35 2.62
N LEU A 41 2.03 2.92 2.99
CA LEU A 41 2.23 1.56 3.53
C LEU A 41 2.19 1.47 5.05
N SER A 42 2.43 2.57 5.74
CA SER A 42 2.57 2.56 7.20
C SER A 42 1.30 3.08 7.87
N TYR A 43 0.85 2.37 8.91
CA TYR A 43 -0.41 2.64 9.60
C TYR A 43 -0.19 2.76 11.11
N VAL A 44 -1.09 3.47 11.77
CA VAL A 44 -1.10 3.65 13.22
C VAL A 44 -2.46 3.29 13.80
N ALA A 45 -2.42 2.76 15.02
CA ALA A 45 -3.59 2.59 15.86
C ALA A 45 -3.61 3.68 16.93
N VAL A 46 -4.71 4.43 17.00
CA VAL A 46 -4.88 5.59 17.87
C VAL A 46 -5.97 5.33 18.90
N ASP A 47 -5.69 5.66 20.16
CA ASP A 47 -6.72 5.80 21.17
C ASP A 47 -7.39 7.18 21.07
N VAL A 48 -8.49 7.22 20.32
CA VAL A 48 -9.31 8.41 20.12
C VAL A 48 -10.17 8.77 21.33
N SER A 49 -10.33 7.84 22.28
CA SER A 49 -11.13 8.07 23.49
C SER A 49 -10.34 8.79 24.59
N ARG A 50 -9.00 8.86 24.47
CA ARG A 50 -8.15 9.55 25.42
C ARG A 50 -8.49 11.05 25.46
N PRO A 51 -8.91 11.60 26.62
CA PRO A 51 -9.18 13.02 26.74
C PRO A 51 -7.89 13.82 26.55
N LYS A 52 -7.98 14.92 25.80
CA LYS A 52 -6.87 15.86 25.65
C LYS A 52 -6.65 16.59 26.97
N ARG A 53 -5.42 16.57 27.49
CA ARG A 53 -5.06 17.33 28.70
C ARG A 53 -4.66 18.76 28.37
N THR A 54 -4.08 18.96 27.19
CA THR A 54 -3.71 20.27 26.65
C THR A 54 -4.23 20.43 25.21
N PRO A 55 -4.36 21.67 24.70
CA PRO A 55 -4.70 21.92 23.30
C PRO A 55 -3.69 21.34 22.30
N TYR A 56 -2.44 21.10 22.74
CA TYR A 56 -1.32 20.62 21.94
C TYR A 56 -1.09 19.11 22.07
N ASP A 57 -1.97 18.39 22.79
CA ASP A 57 -1.87 16.94 22.92
C ASP A 57 -1.91 16.27 21.54
N TYR A 58 -0.85 15.54 21.24
CA TYR A 58 -0.80 14.69 20.07
C TYR A 58 -1.74 13.48 20.21
N PRO A 59 -2.14 12.85 19.08
CA PRO A 59 -2.87 11.59 19.10
C PRO A 59 -2.13 10.50 19.90
N LYS A 60 -2.83 9.78 20.77
CA LYS A 60 -2.20 8.69 21.53
C LYS A 60 -2.05 7.45 20.65
N ILE A 61 -0.84 7.26 20.13
CA ILE A 61 -0.46 6.05 19.39
C ILE A 61 -0.35 4.89 20.38
N VAL A 62 -1.09 3.81 20.11
CA VAL A 62 -1.09 2.57 20.90
C VAL A 62 -0.57 1.37 20.11
N GLY A 63 -0.37 1.53 18.81
CA GLY A 63 0.32 0.56 17.96
C GLY A 63 0.62 1.16 16.60
N TYR A 64 1.54 0.56 15.88
CA TYR A 64 1.91 0.99 14.54
C TYR A 64 2.47 -0.18 13.73
N VAL A 65 2.37 -0.07 12.41
CA VAL A 65 3.14 -0.87 11.45
C VAL A 65 3.96 0.10 10.60
N LEU A 66 5.26 -0.15 10.51
CA LEU A 66 6.20 0.55 9.65
C LEU A 66 6.62 -0.42 8.56
N ALA A 67 6.32 -0.06 7.32
CA ALA A 67 6.52 -0.91 6.17
C ALA A 67 7.18 -0.15 5.01
N LYS A 68 7.86 -0.89 4.15
CA LYS A 68 8.54 -0.39 2.95
C LYS A 68 8.35 -1.35 1.78
N MET A 69 8.64 -0.90 0.56
CA MET A 69 8.99 -1.80 -0.53
C MET A 69 10.48 -2.09 -0.50
N GLU A 70 10.89 -3.27 -0.95
CA GLU A 70 12.31 -3.55 -1.16
C GLU A 70 12.76 -2.88 -2.46
N GLU A 71 13.79 -2.02 -2.39
CA GLU A 71 14.27 -1.22 -3.52
C GLU A 71 15.11 -2.05 -4.49
N GLU A 72 15.87 -3.01 -3.97
CA GLU A 72 16.77 -3.87 -4.74
C GLU A 72 16.45 -5.36 -4.49
N PRO A 73 15.32 -5.87 -5.00
CA PRO A 73 14.95 -7.27 -4.82
C PRO A 73 15.96 -8.20 -5.51
N ALA A 74 16.55 -9.13 -4.76
CA ALA A 74 17.55 -10.07 -5.26
C ALA A 74 17.01 -11.01 -6.37
N ASP A 75 15.71 -11.30 -6.33
CA ASP A 75 14.99 -12.10 -7.31
C ASP A 75 14.37 -11.27 -8.45
N GLY A 76 14.53 -9.93 -8.41
CA GLY A 76 13.89 -9.01 -9.35
C GLY A 76 12.38 -8.86 -9.15
N ILE A 77 11.82 -9.41 -8.07
CA ILE A 77 10.39 -9.42 -7.83
C ILE A 77 10.03 -8.32 -6.83
N ALA A 78 9.12 -7.41 -7.23
CA ALA A 78 8.61 -6.36 -6.35
C ALA A 78 7.88 -6.97 -5.14
N HIS A 79 8.37 -6.68 -3.93
CA HIS A 79 7.83 -7.19 -2.69
C HIS A 79 7.94 -6.18 -1.55
N GLY A 80 7.03 -6.28 -0.59
CA GLY A 80 7.04 -5.46 0.61
C GLY A 80 7.90 -6.07 1.71
N HIS A 81 8.35 -5.22 2.64
CA HIS A 81 9.02 -5.64 3.87
C HIS A 81 8.42 -4.95 5.09
N ILE A 82 8.15 -5.70 6.15
CA ILE A 82 7.70 -5.15 7.43
C ILE A 82 8.92 -4.84 8.28
N THR A 83 9.28 -3.55 8.34
CA THR A 83 10.41 -3.05 9.12
C THR A 83 10.14 -3.17 10.62
N SER A 84 8.94 -2.79 11.08
CA SER A 84 8.62 -2.80 12.50
C SER A 84 7.12 -2.85 12.74
N LEU A 85 6.68 -3.69 13.67
CA LEU A 85 5.30 -3.80 14.12
C LEU A 85 5.29 -3.88 15.64
N SER A 86 4.57 -2.98 16.30
CA SER A 86 4.39 -3.09 17.74
C SER A 86 3.03 -2.55 18.19
N VAL A 87 2.56 -3.10 19.31
CA VAL A 87 1.35 -2.66 20.01
C VAL A 87 1.70 -2.59 21.50
N MET A 88 1.33 -1.47 22.13
CA MET A 88 1.48 -1.25 23.56
C MET A 88 0.91 -2.42 24.34
N ARG A 89 1.62 -2.89 25.37
CA ARG A 89 1.21 -4.09 26.14
C ARG A 89 -0.23 -4.03 26.65
N THR A 90 -0.68 -2.85 27.07
CA THR A 90 -2.04 -2.58 27.55
C THR A 90 -3.14 -2.70 26.49
N HIS A 91 -2.77 -2.73 25.20
CA HIS A 91 -3.68 -2.76 24.05
C HIS A 91 -3.50 -4.01 23.18
N ARG A 92 -2.73 -5.00 23.65
CA ARG A 92 -2.56 -6.29 22.94
C ARG A 92 -3.81 -7.16 23.06
N ARG A 93 -3.93 -8.17 22.19
CA ARG A 93 -5.07 -9.12 22.13
C ARG A 93 -6.41 -8.47 21.78
N LEU A 94 -6.39 -7.29 21.17
CA LEU A 94 -7.57 -6.57 20.64
C LEU A 94 -7.66 -6.63 19.10
N GLY A 95 -6.89 -7.51 18.45
CA GLY A 95 -6.83 -7.62 16.98
C GLY A 95 -6.15 -6.45 16.25
N ILE A 96 -5.50 -5.52 16.98
CA ILE A 96 -4.90 -4.31 16.40
C ILE A 96 -3.79 -4.64 15.40
N ALA A 97 -2.86 -5.52 15.79
CA ALA A 97 -1.72 -5.87 14.95
C ALA A 97 -2.15 -6.54 13.63
N GLU A 98 -3.15 -7.42 13.69
CA GLU A 98 -3.73 -8.06 12.50
C GLU A 98 -4.30 -7.01 11.54
N LYS A 99 -5.14 -6.10 12.04
CA LYS A 99 -5.76 -5.06 11.21
C LYS A 99 -4.72 -4.12 10.59
N LEU A 100 -3.69 -3.71 11.35
CA LEU A 100 -2.59 -2.90 10.82
C LEU A 100 -1.86 -3.63 9.68
N MET A 101 -1.54 -4.90 9.86
CA MET A 101 -0.87 -5.72 8.85
C MET A 101 -1.72 -5.86 7.57
N ARG A 102 -3.01 -6.16 7.70
CA ARG A 102 -3.91 -6.30 6.54
C ARG A 102 -4.03 -5.02 5.73
N GLN A 103 -4.09 -3.86 6.38
CA GLN A 103 -4.12 -2.56 5.70
C GLN A 103 -2.81 -2.28 4.96
N SER A 104 -1.67 -2.58 5.58
CA SER A 104 -0.36 -2.43 4.95
C SER A 104 -0.19 -3.36 3.74
N GLN A 105 -0.59 -4.64 3.87
CA GLN A 105 -0.57 -5.63 2.79
C GLN A 105 -1.42 -5.23 1.59
N LEU A 106 -2.65 -4.75 1.84
CA LEU A 106 -3.52 -4.26 0.78
C LEU A 106 -2.87 -3.08 0.03
N ALA A 107 -2.36 -2.09 0.76
CA ALA A 107 -1.70 -0.93 0.17
C ALA A 107 -0.43 -1.29 -0.64
N MET A 108 0.33 -2.31 -0.20
CA MET A 108 1.47 -2.84 -0.95
C MET A 108 1.05 -3.40 -2.31
N VAL A 109 -0.07 -4.12 -2.36
CA VAL A 109 -0.62 -4.68 -3.59
C VAL A 109 -1.16 -3.57 -4.49
N GLU A 110 -2.05 -2.74 -3.98
CA GLU A 110 -2.77 -1.73 -4.78
C GLU A 110 -1.85 -0.67 -5.37
N THR A 111 -0.88 -0.20 -4.58
CA THR A 111 -0.03 0.94 -4.95
C THR A 111 1.23 0.50 -5.69
N PHE A 112 1.80 -0.65 -5.32
CA PHE A 112 3.13 -1.07 -5.79
C PHE A 112 3.16 -2.44 -6.48
N GLY A 113 2.01 -3.13 -6.60
CA GLY A 113 1.95 -4.43 -7.27
C GLY A 113 2.78 -5.51 -6.57
N ALA A 114 2.94 -5.41 -5.25
CA ALA A 114 3.75 -6.35 -4.47
C ALA A 114 3.27 -7.80 -4.65
N GLN A 115 4.20 -8.70 -4.98
CA GLN A 115 3.90 -10.13 -5.16
C GLN A 115 3.84 -10.89 -3.84
N TYR A 116 4.68 -10.47 -2.89
CA TYR A 116 4.74 -11.04 -1.55
C TYR A 116 5.17 -9.97 -0.54
N VAL A 117 5.11 -10.32 0.74
CA VAL A 117 5.67 -9.51 1.83
C VAL A 117 6.56 -10.39 2.72
N SER A 118 7.69 -9.84 3.13
CA SER A 118 8.66 -10.51 4.01
C SER A 118 8.84 -9.78 5.34
N LEU A 119 9.30 -10.52 6.36
CA LEU A 119 9.66 -9.98 7.67
C LEU A 119 10.63 -10.89 8.41
N HIS A 120 11.25 -10.35 9.45
CA HIS A 120 12.06 -11.10 10.41
C HIS A 120 11.39 -11.13 11.79
N VAL A 121 11.41 -12.28 12.45
CA VAL A 121 10.89 -12.44 13.81
C VAL A 121 11.81 -13.31 14.65
N ARG A 122 12.07 -12.88 15.90
CA ARG A 122 12.78 -13.66 16.92
C ARG A 122 12.17 -15.05 17.07
N VAL A 123 13.01 -16.08 17.09
CA VAL A 123 12.56 -17.48 17.25
C VAL A 123 11.85 -17.72 18.59
N SER A 124 12.17 -16.93 19.62
CA SER A 124 11.51 -16.99 20.93
C SER A 124 10.16 -16.24 21.00
N ASN A 125 9.83 -15.39 20.02
CA ASN A 125 8.67 -14.50 20.09
C ASN A 125 7.37 -15.21 19.67
N GLN A 126 6.86 -16.08 20.55
CA GLN A 126 5.68 -16.91 20.30
C GLN A 126 4.42 -16.11 19.95
N ALA A 127 4.23 -14.93 20.55
CA ALA A 127 3.07 -14.09 20.27
C ALA A 127 3.08 -13.55 18.83
N ALA A 128 4.24 -13.10 18.35
CA ALA A 128 4.39 -12.63 16.97
C ALA A 128 4.35 -13.80 15.98
N ILE A 129 4.98 -14.93 16.30
CA ILE A 129 4.93 -16.14 15.46
C ILE A 129 3.48 -16.61 15.26
N HIS A 130 2.67 -16.63 16.33
CA HIS A 130 1.25 -16.98 16.24
C HIS A 130 0.47 -16.01 15.35
N LEU A 131 0.71 -14.69 15.50
CA LEU A 131 0.10 -13.68 14.62
C LEU A 131 0.47 -13.93 13.15
N TYR A 132 1.76 -14.06 12.84
CA TYR A 132 2.21 -14.17 11.46
C TYR A 132 1.81 -15.50 10.83
N ARG A 133 2.08 -16.62 11.50
CA ARG A 133 1.81 -17.96 10.96
C ARG A 133 0.32 -18.30 10.98
N ASP A 134 -0.31 -18.20 12.14
CA ASP A 134 -1.64 -18.78 12.35
C ASP A 134 -2.77 -17.82 11.96
N THR A 135 -2.56 -16.50 12.13
CA THR A 135 -3.60 -15.50 11.81
C THR A 135 -3.45 -14.93 10.40
N LEU A 136 -2.21 -14.63 9.99
CA LEU A 136 -1.93 -13.96 8.71
C LEU A 136 -1.44 -14.91 7.60
N GLY A 137 -1.11 -16.16 7.93
CA GLY A 137 -0.72 -17.18 6.93
C GLY A 137 0.71 -17.08 6.41
N PHE A 138 1.61 -16.37 7.10
CA PHE A 138 3.03 -16.35 6.75
C PHE A 138 3.66 -17.73 6.89
N LYS A 139 4.58 -18.04 5.98
CA LYS A 139 5.39 -19.26 6.00
C LYS A 139 6.84 -18.92 6.33
N THR A 140 7.50 -19.75 7.13
CA THR A 140 8.94 -19.62 7.38
C THR A 140 9.71 -20.07 6.14
N GLU A 141 10.54 -19.20 5.59
CA GLU A 141 11.39 -19.49 4.43
C GLU A 141 12.76 -20.03 4.87
N LYS A 142 13.37 -19.36 5.84
CA LYS A 142 14.68 -19.74 6.40
C LYS A 142 14.84 -19.24 7.83
N THR A 143 15.82 -19.80 8.53
CA THR A 143 16.29 -19.30 9.83
C THR A 143 17.63 -18.63 9.62
N GLU A 144 17.75 -17.37 10.03
CA GLU A 144 18.99 -16.60 9.98
C GLU A 144 19.67 -16.64 11.35
N SER A 145 20.86 -17.24 11.41
CA SER A 145 21.57 -17.40 12.68
C SER A 145 22.21 -16.09 13.14
N LYS A 146 22.09 -15.78 14.43
CA LYS A 146 22.62 -14.57 15.08
C LYS A 146 22.21 -13.28 14.36
N TYR A 147 20.96 -13.23 13.92
CA TYR A 147 20.40 -12.09 13.20
C TYR A 147 20.31 -10.84 14.08
N TYR A 148 19.87 -11.02 15.33
CA TYR A 148 19.71 -9.92 16.28
C TYR A 148 21.03 -9.61 17.00
N ALA A 149 21.18 -8.38 17.49
CA ALA A 149 22.42 -7.90 18.11
C ALA A 149 22.83 -8.65 19.39
N ASP A 150 21.88 -9.26 20.08
CA ASP A 150 22.11 -10.13 21.24
C ASP A 150 22.46 -11.58 20.86
N GLY A 151 22.57 -11.86 19.56
CA GLY A 151 22.90 -13.17 19.01
C GLY A 151 21.70 -14.10 18.86
N GLU A 152 20.46 -13.65 19.10
CA GLU A 152 19.28 -14.48 18.83
C GLU A 152 19.08 -14.69 17.33
N ASP A 153 18.69 -15.91 16.97
CA ASP A 153 18.30 -16.26 15.60
C ASP A 153 16.94 -15.63 15.22
N ALA A 154 16.71 -15.44 13.93
CA ALA A 154 15.45 -14.96 13.38
C ALA A 154 14.85 -15.95 12.39
N PHE A 155 13.52 -16.09 12.40
CA PHE A 155 12.81 -16.63 11.25
C PHE A 155 12.60 -15.52 10.23
N CYS A 156 13.08 -15.76 9.00
CA CYS A 156 12.67 -15.01 7.83
C CYS A 156 11.34 -15.61 7.34
N MET A 157 10.27 -14.83 7.40
CA MET A 157 8.93 -15.27 7.03
C MET A 157 8.44 -14.52 5.80
N LYS A 158 7.68 -15.23 4.96
CA LYS A 158 7.14 -14.76 3.68
C LYS A 158 5.65 -15.06 3.59
N LEU A 159 4.86 -14.10 3.12
CA LEU A 159 3.46 -14.25 2.77
C LEU A 159 3.28 -13.94 1.28
N ASP A 160 2.74 -14.90 0.54
CA ASP A 160 2.30 -14.73 -0.84
C ASP A 160 1.04 -13.84 -0.87
N LEU A 161 1.04 -12.78 -1.68
CA LEU A 161 -0.06 -11.83 -1.78
C LEU A 161 -1.01 -12.13 -2.96
N GLY A 162 -0.87 -13.27 -3.64
CA GLY A 162 -1.66 -13.68 -4.80
C GLY A 162 -3.17 -13.57 -4.57
N TYR A 163 -3.66 -14.07 -3.42
CA TYR A 163 -5.08 -13.96 -3.05
C TYR A 163 -5.55 -12.49 -2.96
N ILE A 164 -4.76 -11.60 -2.35
CA ILE A 164 -5.12 -10.18 -2.24
C ILE A 164 -5.09 -9.52 -3.62
N ARG A 165 -4.13 -9.90 -4.47
CA ARG A 165 -4.03 -9.39 -5.84
C ARG A 165 -5.21 -9.78 -6.70
N GLU A 166 -5.66 -11.03 -6.59
CA GLU A 166 -6.87 -11.50 -7.27
C GLU A 166 -8.10 -10.69 -6.82
N GLN A 167 -8.26 -10.47 -5.51
CA GLN A 167 -9.36 -9.65 -5.00
C GLN A 167 -9.35 -8.21 -5.50
N VAL A 168 -8.17 -7.58 -5.52
CA VAL A 168 -8.02 -6.20 -6.02
C VAL A 168 -8.30 -6.12 -7.53
N GLN A 169 -7.90 -7.14 -8.30
CA GLN A 169 -8.21 -7.19 -9.73
C GLN A 169 -9.72 -7.37 -9.96
N ASP A 170 -10.36 -8.29 -9.25
CA ASP A 170 -11.81 -8.51 -9.34
C ASP A 170 -12.62 -7.26 -8.99
N GLU A 171 -12.18 -6.49 -7.98
CA GLU A 171 -12.81 -5.23 -7.60
C GLU A 171 -12.67 -4.16 -8.69
N ARG A 172 -11.48 -4.03 -9.29
CA ARG A 172 -11.24 -3.14 -10.43
C ARG A 172 -12.08 -3.48 -11.64
N ASP A 173 -12.13 -4.76 -12.02
CA ASP A 173 -12.90 -5.22 -13.16
C ASP A 173 -14.40 -4.91 -12.98
N ARG A 174 -14.93 -5.06 -11.75
CA ARG A 174 -16.32 -4.69 -11.42
C ARG A 174 -16.59 -3.18 -11.42
N GLU A 175 -15.61 -2.35 -11.11
CA GLU A 175 -15.74 -0.89 -11.20
C GLU A 175 -15.75 -0.43 -12.66
N GLU A 176 -14.88 -1.02 -13.50
CA GLU A 176 -14.83 -0.73 -14.94
C GLU A 176 -16.13 -1.16 -15.65
N GLU A 177 -16.75 -2.28 -15.25
CA GLU A 177 -18.07 -2.69 -15.77
C GLU A 177 -19.19 -1.70 -15.42
N LYS A 178 -19.11 -1.01 -14.27
CA LYS A 178 -20.12 -0.03 -13.84
C LYS A 178 -19.96 1.33 -14.53
N ASP A 179 -18.74 1.76 -14.80
CA ASP A 179 -18.44 3.02 -15.49
C ASP A 179 -18.48 2.88 -17.04
N GLY A 180 -18.69 1.65 -17.54
CA GLY A 180 -18.68 1.30 -18.95
C GLY A 180 -19.97 1.55 -19.75
N GLU A 181 -21.06 2.04 -19.14
CA GLU A 181 -22.25 2.50 -19.87
C GLU A 181 -22.24 4.03 -20.02
N PRO A 182 -21.68 4.60 -21.11
CA PRO A 182 -22.04 5.95 -21.51
C PRO A 182 -23.48 5.89 -22.02
N VAL A 183 -24.43 6.26 -21.17
CA VAL A 183 -25.76 6.66 -21.64
C VAL A 183 -25.56 7.95 -22.42
N ASP A 184 -25.58 7.85 -23.75
CA ASP A 184 -25.63 8.99 -24.64
C ASP A 184 -27.00 9.66 -24.48
N GLU A 185 -27.14 10.51 -23.44
CA GLU A 185 -28.30 11.38 -23.23
C GLU A 185 -28.25 12.64 -24.11
N GLY A 186 -27.35 12.69 -25.09
CA GLY A 186 -27.31 13.75 -26.08
C GLY A 186 -28.33 13.50 -27.18
N GLU A 187 -29.54 14.05 -27.06
CA GLU A 187 -30.36 14.27 -28.26
C GLU A 187 -29.55 15.09 -29.29
N ALA A 188 -29.64 14.70 -30.56
CA ALA A 188 -28.95 15.36 -31.66
C ALA A 188 -29.38 16.84 -31.78
N VAL A 189 -28.65 17.73 -31.13
CA VAL A 189 -28.88 19.18 -31.24
C VAL A 189 -28.23 19.70 -32.53
N GLY A 190 -29.07 19.96 -33.53
CA GLY A 190 -28.79 20.93 -34.60
C GLY A 190 -28.65 20.35 -36.00
N ASP A 191 -29.78 20.06 -36.66
CA ASP A 191 -29.84 19.93 -38.13
C ASP A 191 -30.30 21.25 -38.78
N VAL A 192 -29.64 22.36 -38.39
CA VAL A 192 -29.94 23.70 -38.94
C VAL A 192 -28.69 24.24 -39.62
N GLY A 193 -28.32 23.62 -40.73
CA GLY A 193 -27.17 24.07 -41.53
C GLY A 193 -26.81 23.22 -42.74
N ARG A 194 -27.67 22.31 -43.20
CA ARG A 194 -27.36 21.46 -44.36
C ARG A 194 -27.68 22.19 -45.66
N ASP A 195 -26.63 22.70 -46.30
CA ASP A 195 -26.67 23.26 -47.65
C ASP A 195 -27.06 22.16 -48.66
N PRO A 196 -28.14 22.32 -49.46
CA PRO A 196 -28.66 21.27 -50.35
C PRO A 196 -27.74 20.90 -51.53
N SER A 197 -26.55 21.52 -51.71
CA SER A 197 -25.63 21.19 -52.81
C SER A 197 -24.35 20.43 -52.41
N ALA A 198 -24.19 19.99 -51.16
CA ALA A 198 -22.99 19.24 -50.76
C ALA A 198 -23.13 17.75 -51.10
N THR A 199 -22.43 17.29 -52.15
CA THR A 199 -22.28 15.87 -52.50
C THR A 199 -21.64 15.08 -51.36
N ALA A 200 -22.27 13.95 -51.01
CA ALA A 200 -21.87 13.07 -49.92
C ALA A 200 -20.48 12.45 -50.12
N ALA A 201 -19.48 12.96 -49.41
CA ALA A 201 -18.28 12.20 -49.11
C ALA A 201 -18.52 11.44 -47.80
N ALA A 202 -18.55 10.11 -47.88
CA ALA A 202 -18.66 9.24 -46.73
C ALA A 202 -17.36 9.30 -45.90
N ASP A 203 -17.34 10.20 -44.92
CA ASP A 203 -16.24 10.30 -43.97
C ASP A 203 -16.29 9.07 -43.05
N LYS A 204 -15.41 8.10 -43.31
CA LYS A 204 -15.25 6.91 -42.45
C LYS A 204 -14.62 7.35 -41.12
N LYS A 205 -15.47 7.69 -40.15
CA LYS A 205 -15.05 7.93 -38.77
C LYS A 205 -14.48 6.63 -38.17
N ARG A 206 -13.18 6.60 -37.95
CA ARG A 206 -12.48 5.54 -37.24
C ARG A 206 -12.57 5.82 -35.73
N LYS A 207 -13.19 4.92 -34.96
CA LYS A 207 -13.14 4.97 -33.50
C LYS A 207 -11.71 4.68 -33.05
N VAL A 208 -11.09 5.63 -32.36
CA VAL A 208 -9.82 5.44 -31.66
C VAL A 208 -10.11 5.44 -30.17
N LYS A 209 -9.74 4.36 -29.46
CA LYS A 209 -9.81 4.33 -28.00
C LYS A 209 -8.80 5.35 -27.47
N VAL A 210 -9.28 6.42 -26.85
CA VAL A 210 -8.44 7.34 -26.07
C VAL A 210 -8.34 6.76 -24.68
N GLY A 211 -7.34 5.89 -24.48
CA GLY A 211 -6.98 5.42 -23.15
C GLY A 211 -6.31 6.54 -22.36
N ARG A 212 -6.89 6.91 -21.21
CA ARG A 212 -6.17 7.64 -20.17
C ARG A 212 -5.07 6.72 -19.65
N GLY A 213 -3.80 7.04 -19.93
CA GLY A 213 -2.66 6.37 -19.31
C GLY A 213 -1.51 6.04 -20.24
N LEU A 214 -0.98 7.01 -20.97
CA LEU A 214 0.42 6.96 -21.42
C LEU A 214 1.12 8.18 -20.81
N GLY A 215 2.11 7.92 -19.97
CA GLY A 215 2.93 8.95 -19.35
C GLY A 215 3.68 9.76 -20.41
N VAL A 216 4.15 10.94 -20.01
CA VAL A 216 4.79 11.97 -20.85
C VAL A 216 6.08 11.49 -21.59
N GLY A 217 6.47 10.23 -21.45
CA GLY A 217 7.68 9.64 -22.04
C GLY A 217 7.54 9.06 -23.46
N GLU A 218 6.34 8.92 -24.03
CA GLU A 218 6.14 8.30 -25.36
C GLU A 218 5.58 9.25 -26.44
N LEU A 219 5.74 10.57 -26.26
CA LEU A 219 5.48 11.54 -27.32
C LEU A 219 6.69 11.63 -28.25
N VAL A 220 6.81 10.70 -29.20
CA VAL A 220 7.66 10.87 -30.39
C VAL A 220 6.76 11.22 -31.57
N GLU A 221 6.80 12.48 -31.99
CA GLU A 221 6.22 12.92 -33.26
C GLU A 221 6.95 12.22 -34.42
N LYS A 222 6.28 11.27 -35.06
CA LYS A 222 6.73 10.71 -36.33
C LYS A 222 6.06 11.47 -37.47
N ASN A 223 6.82 12.35 -38.11
CA ASN A 223 6.35 13.15 -39.23
C ASN A 223 6.53 12.34 -40.54
N GLU A 224 5.47 11.70 -41.04
CA GLU A 224 5.47 10.95 -42.30
C GLU A 224 5.22 11.88 -43.51
N SER A 225 6.09 12.86 -43.67
CA SER A 225 6.16 13.64 -44.91
C SER A 225 7.62 13.80 -45.37
N LYS A 226 8.22 12.66 -45.73
CA LYS A 226 9.30 12.54 -46.72
C LYS A 226 9.47 11.05 -47.08
N ASN A 227 8.91 10.68 -48.22
CA ASN A 227 9.53 9.66 -49.08
C ASN A 227 10.89 10.19 -49.57
#